data_AF-A0A7W7KQJ8-F1
#
_entry.id   AF-A0A7W7KQJ8-F1
#
_cell.length_a   1.000
_cell.length_b   1.000
_cell.length_c   1.000
_cell.angle_alpha   90.00
_cell.angle_beta   90.00
_cell.angle_gamma   90.00
#
_symmetry.space_group_name_H-M   'P 1'
#
loop_
_entity.id
_entity.type
_entity.pdbx_description
1 polymer ?
#
loop_
_entity_poly.entity_id
_entity_poly.type
_entity_poly.pdbx_seq_one_letter_code
_entity_poly.pdbx_strand_id
1 'polypeptide(L)'
;MSHEIDFISLEEFDQLSAPTTDLRWRSALQILQAGDTCGAADVISTILDNYTFSRLEDGKEVQTIKIDDVVSDMLARRVLASVSNLAVMRRKITKRFMQMLLKAAEAGSAEAAFNAGTLLDQQEQTLHCTQSQARLFSLAIEFADDDLLRASAMVNLAGLHQGGTIGAAPDWDRAMELYEEAAELGLAMGMFNACNLAILMLNAGRASAASYIAKWAPRFLATIKHPELPRQLDGVIPPMTQMAKFMLARISMHKGAYHNPEKSLALVQELDPGIKSEKAAHAWIDQRVAMQRFYPLTEPDERSPGNHWAYVLRAVGWRLSKPQPYKDWPLEIMELALEGNTIPFFVTETHFFPHELSESLAGLKDRLEAEGFDEYFLAPRIAVNQDREKRFFTPVLLHREGQTTMTSVNNEMLPAQIIAGVSRGEYSFFDPGNGDYSALISIAINTLNQGLSLAGGVDLKAPTWEVRGWNIPTDIATTTYDCF
;
A
#
# COMPACT_ATOMS: atom_id res chain seq x y z
N MET A 1 20.38 -1.88 -13.88
CA MET A 1 21.42 -2.53 -14.71
C MET A 1 21.57 -3.97 -14.23
N SER A 2 21.73 -4.95 -15.12
CA SER A 2 22.57 -6.08 -14.75
C SER A 2 23.91 -5.42 -14.45
N HIS A 3 24.29 -5.30 -13.18
CA HIS A 3 25.72 -5.23 -12.93
C HIS A 3 26.24 -6.50 -13.58
N GLU A 4 26.87 -6.38 -14.75
CA GLU A 4 27.90 -7.33 -15.11
C GLU A 4 28.74 -7.37 -13.84
N ILE A 5 28.64 -8.48 -13.11
CA ILE A 5 29.56 -8.74 -12.03
C ILE A 5 30.90 -8.66 -12.73
N ASP A 6 31.71 -7.65 -12.40
CA ASP A 6 33.02 -7.42 -13.02
C ASP A 6 33.90 -8.63 -12.72
N PHE A 7 33.74 -9.66 -13.54
CA PHE A 7 34.48 -10.91 -13.42
C PHE A 7 35.92 -10.59 -13.77
N ILE A 8 36.82 -10.82 -12.81
CA ILE A 8 38.26 -10.79 -13.10
C ILE A 8 38.54 -11.74 -14.25
N SER A 9 39.10 -11.21 -15.34
CA SER A 9 39.67 -12.02 -16.41
C SER A 9 41.02 -12.61 -15.96
N LEU A 10 41.48 -13.70 -16.59
CA LEU A 10 42.82 -14.24 -16.27
C LEU A 10 43.93 -13.24 -16.59
N GLU A 11 43.73 -12.37 -17.60
CA GLU A 11 44.64 -11.29 -17.93
C GLU A 11 44.65 -10.21 -16.85
N GLU A 12 43.49 -9.82 -16.33
CA GLU A 12 43.40 -8.91 -15.17
C GLU A 12 44.04 -9.53 -13.93
N PHE A 13 43.84 -10.82 -13.69
CA PHE A 13 44.48 -11.54 -12.59
C PHE A 13 46.01 -11.43 -12.68
N ASP A 14 46.57 -11.73 -13.85
CA ASP A 14 48.02 -11.73 -14.06
C ASP A 14 48.62 -10.32 -13.97
N GLN A 15 47.88 -9.30 -14.42
CA GLN A 15 48.32 -7.89 -14.35
C GLN A 15 48.30 -7.32 -12.92
N LEU A 16 47.34 -7.78 -12.10
CA LEU A 16 47.12 -7.27 -10.76
C LEU A 16 47.78 -8.13 -9.67
N SER A 17 48.15 -9.38 -9.98
CA SER A 17 48.76 -10.30 -9.01
C SER A 17 50.15 -9.84 -8.58
N ALA A 18 50.36 -9.76 -7.27
CA ALA A 18 51.67 -9.54 -6.70
C ALA A 18 52.50 -10.84 -6.75
N PRO A 19 53.84 -10.78 -6.73
CA PRO A 19 54.70 -11.98 -6.65
C PRO A 19 54.42 -12.89 -5.45
N THR A 20 53.76 -12.34 -4.42
CA THR A 20 53.35 -13.04 -3.18
C THR A 20 51.94 -13.61 -3.24
N THR A 21 51.17 -13.34 -4.30
CA THR A 21 49.79 -13.83 -4.44
C THR A 21 49.79 -15.35 -4.59
N ASP A 22 49.00 -16.03 -3.76
CA ASP A 22 48.84 -17.48 -3.81
C ASP A 22 48.23 -17.91 -5.17
N LEU A 23 49.02 -18.63 -5.97
CA LEU A 23 48.63 -19.09 -7.31
C LEU A 23 47.37 -19.98 -7.31
N ARG A 24 46.97 -20.52 -6.16
CA ARG A 24 45.71 -21.27 -6.02
C ARG A 24 44.48 -20.38 -6.28
N TRP A 25 44.56 -19.06 -6.07
CA TRP A 25 43.49 -18.13 -6.46
C TRP A 25 43.27 -18.11 -7.98
N ARG A 26 44.36 -18.16 -8.76
CA ARG A 26 44.29 -18.30 -10.22
C ARG A 26 43.62 -19.61 -10.62
N SER A 27 43.99 -20.71 -9.96
CA SER A 27 43.37 -22.01 -10.21
C SER A 27 41.87 -21.99 -9.90
N ALA A 28 41.46 -21.39 -8.77
CA ALA A 28 40.04 -21.23 -8.45
C ALA A 28 39.29 -20.45 -9.53
N LEU A 29 39.88 -19.36 -10.04
CA LEU A 29 39.30 -18.56 -11.13
C LEU A 29 39.19 -19.34 -12.45
N GLN A 30 40.21 -20.12 -12.82
CA GLN A 30 40.18 -20.98 -14.01
C GLN A 30 39.08 -22.05 -13.92
N ILE A 31 38.97 -22.70 -12.77
CA ILE A 31 37.94 -23.72 -12.51
C ILE A 31 36.54 -23.08 -12.57
N LEU A 32 36.39 -21.86 -12.02
CA LEU A 32 35.15 -21.09 -12.10
C LEU A 32 34.78 -20.74 -13.56
N GLN A 33 35.75 -20.27 -14.36
CA GLN A 33 35.56 -19.95 -15.78
C GLN A 33 35.21 -21.17 -16.62
N ALA A 34 35.74 -22.35 -16.27
CA ALA A 34 35.33 -23.64 -16.84
C ALA A 34 33.91 -24.07 -16.43
N GLY A 35 33.28 -23.33 -15.51
CA GLY A 35 31.91 -23.54 -15.06
C GLY A 35 31.75 -24.43 -13.83
N ASP A 36 32.86 -24.90 -13.24
CA ASP A 36 32.83 -25.74 -12.03
C ASP A 36 32.89 -24.87 -10.77
N THR A 37 31.71 -24.45 -10.30
CA THR A 37 31.59 -23.65 -9.07
C THR A 37 32.03 -24.41 -7.83
N CYS A 38 31.89 -25.75 -7.81
CA CYS A 38 32.20 -26.56 -6.65
C CYS A 38 33.70 -26.77 -6.50
N GLY A 39 34.40 -27.09 -7.59
CA GLY A 39 35.86 -27.20 -7.59
C GLY A 39 36.52 -25.88 -7.22
N ALA A 40 36.02 -24.74 -7.72
CA ALA A 40 36.51 -23.42 -7.34
C ALA A 40 36.34 -23.17 -5.83
N ALA A 41 35.18 -23.51 -5.27
CA ALA A 41 34.90 -23.36 -3.84
C ALA A 41 35.78 -24.25 -2.96
N ASP A 42 36.07 -25.48 -3.40
CA ASP A 42 36.96 -26.40 -2.68
C ASP A 42 38.40 -25.87 -2.62
N VAL A 43 38.89 -25.32 -3.73
CA VAL A 43 40.21 -24.68 -3.78
C VAL A 43 40.23 -23.48 -2.84
N ILE A 44 39.22 -22.61 -2.87
CA ILE A 44 39.13 -21.44 -1.98
C ILE A 44 39.04 -21.87 -0.51
N SER A 45 38.25 -22.87 -0.16
CA SER A 45 38.21 -23.35 1.22
C SER A 45 39.58 -23.83 1.70
N THR A 46 40.33 -24.52 0.83
CA THR A 46 41.69 -25.00 1.16
C THR A 46 42.68 -23.85 1.30
N ILE A 47 42.51 -22.79 0.52
CA ILE A 47 43.26 -21.54 0.68
C ILE A 47 42.96 -20.97 2.06
N LEU A 48 41.68 -20.76 2.40
CA LEU A 48 41.22 -20.20 3.67
C LEU A 48 41.62 -21.04 4.89
N ASP A 49 41.69 -22.37 4.79
CA ASP A 49 42.13 -23.27 5.88
C ASP A 49 43.60 -23.07 6.28
N ASN A 50 44.43 -22.58 5.36
CA ASN A 50 45.84 -22.28 5.64
C ASN A 50 46.02 -20.93 6.33
N TYR A 51 44.96 -20.13 6.46
CA TYR A 51 44.98 -18.84 7.14
C TYR A 51 44.28 -18.96 8.48
N THR A 52 45.03 -18.75 9.56
CA THR A 52 44.50 -18.81 10.93
C THR A 52 43.78 -17.51 11.27
N PHE A 53 42.49 -17.60 11.62
CA PHE A 53 41.68 -16.44 12.03
C PHE A 53 41.86 -16.15 13.51
N SER A 54 42.02 -14.87 13.86
CA SER A 54 41.96 -14.38 15.23
C SER A 54 40.59 -13.74 15.47
N ARG A 55 40.03 -13.96 16.66
CA ARG A 55 38.83 -13.25 17.12
C ARG A 55 38.99 -12.89 18.59
N LEU A 56 38.53 -11.69 18.96
CA LEU A 56 38.36 -11.31 20.36
C LEU A 56 37.20 -12.14 20.95
N GLU A 57 37.50 -13.06 21.85
CA GLU A 57 36.54 -13.60 22.82
C GLU A 57 36.77 -12.87 24.16
N ASP A 58 35.69 -12.36 24.76
CA ASP A 58 35.67 -11.81 26.13
C ASP A 58 36.79 -10.79 26.46
N GLY A 59 37.16 -9.94 25.51
CA GLY A 59 38.12 -8.85 25.74
C GLY A 59 39.56 -9.31 26.02
N LYS A 60 39.93 -10.54 25.65
CA LYS A 60 41.32 -11.02 25.75
C LYS A 60 41.92 -11.29 24.37
N GLU A 61 43.02 -10.61 24.08
CA GLU A 61 43.88 -10.91 22.93
C GLU A 61 44.61 -12.23 23.13
N VAL A 62 44.52 -13.12 22.13
CA VAL A 62 45.37 -14.31 22.00
C VAL A 62 46.15 -14.19 20.67
N GLN A 63 47.46 -14.46 20.73
CA GLN A 63 48.46 -14.21 19.68
C GLN A 63 48.15 -14.88 18.32
N THR A 64 48.73 -14.49 17.17
CA THR A 64 48.80 -13.22 16.41
C THR A 64 49.18 -13.63 14.99
N ILE A 65 48.31 -13.46 13.99
CA ILE A 65 48.68 -13.19 12.58
C ILE A 65 47.65 -12.18 12.06
N LYS A 66 48.13 -11.09 11.45
CA LYS A 66 47.32 -9.98 10.95
C LYS A 66 46.52 -10.41 9.72
N ILE A 67 45.23 -10.04 9.69
CA ILE A 67 44.34 -10.12 8.52
C ILE A 67 44.85 -9.28 7.33
N ASP A 68 45.77 -8.34 7.59
CA ASP A 68 46.38 -7.43 6.62
C ASP A 68 47.20 -8.12 5.50
N ASP A 69 47.45 -9.43 5.52
CA ASP A 69 48.23 -10.13 4.47
C ASP A 69 47.40 -11.09 3.58
N VAL A 70 46.17 -11.44 3.98
CA VAL A 70 45.39 -12.51 3.31
C VAL A 70 44.26 -11.95 2.46
N VAL A 71 43.67 -10.86 2.94
CA VAL A 71 42.49 -10.22 2.34
C VAL A 71 42.81 -8.77 1.94
N SER A 72 44.03 -8.27 2.18
CA SER A 72 44.49 -6.98 1.63
C SER A 72 44.80 -7.05 0.13
N ASP A 73 44.99 -8.25 -0.42
CA ASP A 73 45.05 -8.45 -1.87
C ASP A 73 43.65 -8.25 -2.44
N MET A 74 43.41 -7.06 -2.99
CA MET A 74 42.19 -6.68 -3.71
C MET A 74 41.77 -7.76 -4.72
N LEU A 75 42.73 -8.51 -5.26
CA LEU A 75 42.51 -9.61 -6.19
C LEU A 75 41.83 -10.83 -5.54
N ALA A 76 42.31 -11.24 -4.37
CA ALA A 76 41.74 -12.34 -3.61
C ALA A 76 40.29 -12.04 -3.20
N ARG A 77 40.01 -10.79 -2.77
CA ARG A 77 38.64 -10.31 -2.49
C ARG A 77 37.75 -10.44 -3.73
N ARG A 78 38.20 -9.97 -4.89
CA ARG A 78 37.42 -10.00 -6.13
C ARG A 78 37.18 -11.42 -6.65
N VAL A 79 38.15 -12.33 -6.55
CA VAL A 79 37.98 -13.75 -6.93
C VAL A 79 36.97 -14.43 -5.98
N LEU A 80 37.09 -14.20 -4.68
CA LEU A 80 36.18 -14.73 -3.68
C LEU A 80 34.75 -14.20 -3.86
N ALA A 81 34.58 -12.90 -4.12
CA ALA A 81 33.28 -12.29 -4.41
C ALA A 81 32.67 -12.87 -5.70
N SER A 82 33.48 -13.07 -6.75
CA SER A 82 33.05 -13.68 -8.00
C SER A 82 32.52 -15.10 -7.80
N VAL A 83 33.25 -15.95 -7.08
CA VAL A 83 32.83 -17.33 -6.78
C VAL A 83 31.58 -17.34 -5.91
N SER A 84 31.52 -16.49 -4.89
CA SER A 84 30.39 -16.38 -3.97
C SER A 84 29.09 -16.01 -4.71
N ASN A 85 29.14 -15.00 -5.57
CA ASN A 85 27.98 -14.53 -6.33
C ASN A 85 27.53 -15.52 -7.42
N LEU A 86 28.47 -16.15 -8.15
CA LEU A 86 28.15 -17.10 -9.22
C LEU A 86 27.46 -18.37 -8.71
N ALA A 87 27.90 -18.90 -7.58
CA ALA A 87 27.34 -20.12 -7.01
C ALA A 87 25.93 -19.89 -6.44
N VAL A 88 25.67 -18.72 -5.85
CA VAL A 88 24.31 -18.28 -5.44
C VAL A 88 23.41 -18.14 -6.67
N MET A 89 23.86 -17.45 -7.73
CA MET A 89 23.07 -17.29 -8.96
C MET A 89 22.73 -18.61 -9.64
N ARG A 90 23.68 -19.57 -9.65
CA ARG A 90 23.47 -20.91 -10.24
C ARG A 90 22.66 -21.86 -9.36
N ARG A 91 22.24 -21.43 -8.16
CA ARG A 91 21.49 -22.21 -7.15
C ARG A 91 22.11 -23.57 -6.81
N LYS A 92 23.43 -23.71 -6.96
CA LYS A 92 24.16 -24.93 -6.59
C LYS A 92 24.79 -24.75 -5.22
N ILE A 93 23.98 -24.88 -4.17
CA ILE A 93 24.44 -24.75 -2.79
C ILE A 93 24.84 -26.13 -2.28
N THR A 94 26.14 -26.39 -2.21
CA THR A 94 26.68 -27.60 -1.56
C THR A 94 27.10 -27.29 -0.13
N LYS A 95 27.20 -28.31 0.73
CA LYS A 95 27.73 -28.13 2.10
C LYS A 95 29.14 -27.52 2.09
N ARG A 96 29.96 -27.89 1.12
CA ARG A 96 31.32 -27.36 0.96
C ARG A 96 31.31 -25.89 0.58
N PHE A 97 30.42 -25.47 -0.32
CA PHE A 97 30.25 -24.06 -0.67
C PHE A 97 29.78 -23.23 0.53
N MET A 98 28.84 -23.75 1.33
CA MET A 98 28.42 -23.07 2.56
C MET A 98 29.57 -22.92 3.56
N GLN A 99 30.40 -23.97 3.75
CA GLN A 99 31.60 -23.89 4.59
C GLN A 99 32.61 -22.85 4.08
N MET A 100 32.83 -22.79 2.77
CA MET A 100 33.69 -21.77 2.16
C MET A 100 33.17 -20.36 2.47
N LEU A 101 31.86 -20.12 2.30
CA LEU A 101 31.26 -18.82 2.61
C LEU A 101 31.39 -18.45 4.09
N LEU A 102 31.16 -19.39 5.01
CA LEU A 102 31.32 -19.14 6.45
C LEU A 102 32.76 -18.77 6.82
N LYS A 103 33.75 -19.51 6.29
CA LYS A 103 35.17 -19.19 6.50
C LYS A 103 35.54 -17.83 5.92
N ALA A 104 35.06 -17.53 4.72
CA ALA A 104 35.26 -16.25 4.07
C ALA A 104 34.62 -15.08 4.84
N ALA A 105 33.43 -15.28 5.42
CA ALA A 105 32.76 -14.32 6.28
C ALA A 105 33.58 -14.04 7.56
N GLU A 106 34.10 -15.10 8.20
CA GLU A 106 35.01 -14.96 9.34
C GLU A 106 36.35 -14.31 8.96
N ALA A 107 36.72 -14.38 7.69
CA ALA A 107 37.90 -13.74 7.13
C ALA A 107 37.76 -12.26 6.80
N GLY A 108 36.59 -11.65 6.99
CA GLY A 108 36.37 -10.25 6.64
C GLY A 108 35.71 -10.01 5.28
N SER A 109 35.22 -11.04 4.58
CA SER A 109 34.47 -10.82 3.32
C SER A 109 33.00 -10.51 3.61
N ALA A 110 32.60 -9.26 3.33
CA ALA A 110 31.24 -8.79 3.50
C ALA A 110 30.24 -9.51 2.58
N GLU A 111 30.59 -9.75 1.32
CA GLU A 111 29.75 -10.45 0.34
C GLU A 111 29.55 -11.91 0.73
N ALA A 112 30.61 -12.57 1.22
CA ALA A 112 30.50 -13.95 1.69
C ALA A 112 29.61 -14.04 2.93
N ALA A 113 29.73 -13.09 3.86
CA ALA A 113 28.88 -12.99 5.04
C ALA A 113 27.40 -12.75 4.66
N PHE A 114 27.13 -11.81 3.75
CA PHE A 114 25.78 -11.54 3.25
C PHE A 114 25.17 -12.75 2.54
N ASN A 115 25.92 -13.37 1.64
CA ASN A 115 25.48 -14.56 0.89
C ASN A 115 25.24 -15.74 1.84
N ALA A 116 26.13 -15.98 2.80
CA ALA A 116 25.96 -17.01 3.82
C ALA A 116 24.68 -16.82 4.64
N GLY A 117 24.43 -15.60 5.13
CA GLY A 117 23.23 -15.27 5.90
C GLY A 117 21.94 -15.50 5.09
N THR A 118 21.96 -15.11 3.82
CA THR A 118 20.83 -15.28 2.89
C THR A 118 20.57 -16.76 2.55
N LEU A 119 21.63 -17.58 2.46
CA LEU A 119 21.50 -19.01 2.15
C LEU A 119 21.02 -19.85 3.34
N LEU A 120 21.40 -19.48 4.57
CA LEU A 120 20.91 -20.14 5.78
C LEU A 120 19.38 -20.01 5.91
N ASP A 121 18.80 -18.94 5.37
CA ASP A 121 17.35 -18.71 5.34
C ASP A 121 16.60 -19.83 4.61
N GLN A 122 17.26 -20.44 3.62
CA GLN A 122 16.67 -21.45 2.74
C GLN A 122 16.74 -22.87 3.30
N GLN A 123 17.53 -23.13 4.36
CA GLN A 123 17.84 -24.50 4.80
C GLN A 123 17.14 -24.98 6.07
N GLU A 124 16.63 -24.10 6.95
CA GLU A 124 15.63 -24.36 8.02
C GLU A 124 15.63 -23.19 9.04
N GLN A 125 14.45 -22.66 9.38
CA GLN A 125 14.27 -21.55 10.35
C GLN A 125 14.29 -22.04 11.82
N THR A 126 15.40 -22.60 12.27
CA THR A 126 15.61 -22.90 13.70
C THR A 126 16.24 -21.71 14.43
N LEU A 127 16.04 -21.60 15.76
CA LEU A 127 16.62 -20.53 16.59
C LEU A 127 18.16 -20.43 16.47
N HIS A 128 18.84 -21.57 16.30
CA HIS A 128 20.28 -21.61 16.12
C HIS A 128 20.70 -21.06 14.75
N CYS A 129 19.93 -21.37 13.70
CA CYS A 129 20.15 -20.83 12.37
C CYS A 129 19.94 -19.30 12.35
N THR A 130 18.93 -18.78 13.05
CA THR A 130 18.60 -17.35 13.04
C THR A 130 19.63 -16.50 13.78
N GLN A 131 20.18 -17.00 14.89
CA GLN A 131 21.34 -16.35 15.56
C GLN A 131 22.58 -16.34 14.66
N SER A 132 22.81 -17.44 13.92
CA SER A 132 23.91 -17.52 12.96
C SER A 132 23.72 -16.53 11.80
N GLN A 133 22.50 -16.39 11.29
CA GLN A 133 22.16 -15.38 10.27
C GLN A 133 22.38 -13.96 10.76
N ALA A 134 21.93 -13.64 11.97
CA ALA A 134 22.10 -12.32 12.56
C ALA A 134 23.58 -11.95 12.69
N ARG A 135 24.41 -12.91 13.14
CA ARG A 135 25.87 -12.74 13.19
C ARG A 135 26.45 -12.47 11.80
N LEU A 136 26.03 -13.24 10.79
CA LEU A 136 26.54 -13.08 9.41
C LEU A 136 26.15 -11.73 8.79
N PHE A 137 24.90 -11.28 8.95
CA PHE A 137 24.53 -9.95 8.48
C PHE A 137 25.24 -8.84 9.25
N SER A 138 25.52 -9.03 10.55
CA SER A 138 26.32 -8.07 11.31
C SER A 138 27.76 -7.96 10.78
N LEU A 139 28.40 -9.09 10.46
CA LEU A 139 29.72 -9.10 9.81
C LEU A 139 29.68 -8.45 8.42
N ALA A 140 28.61 -8.70 7.66
CA ALA A 140 28.44 -8.05 6.36
C ALA A 140 28.35 -6.52 6.47
N ILE A 141 27.66 -6.00 7.50
CA ILE A 141 27.59 -4.56 7.78
C ILE A 141 28.96 -4.01 8.18
N GLU A 142 29.66 -4.71 9.07
CA GLU A 142 30.97 -4.33 9.61
C GLU A 142 32.04 -4.25 8.52
N PHE A 143 32.08 -5.23 7.61
CA PHE A 143 33.12 -5.35 6.60
C PHE A 143 32.76 -4.77 5.24
N ALA A 144 31.51 -4.33 5.02
CA ALA A 144 31.13 -3.77 3.72
C ALA A 144 31.99 -2.55 3.40
N ASP A 145 32.49 -2.49 2.17
CA ASP A 145 33.19 -1.31 1.62
C ASP A 145 32.22 -0.42 0.80
N ASP A 146 31.07 -0.95 0.37
CA ASP A 146 30.03 -0.23 -0.38
C ASP A 146 28.71 -0.07 0.40
N ASP A 147 28.04 1.06 0.19
CA ASP A 147 26.81 1.40 0.90
C ASP A 147 25.63 0.50 0.53
N LEU A 148 25.60 -0.06 -0.69
CA LEU A 148 24.49 -0.88 -1.15
C LEU A 148 24.47 -2.24 -0.44
N LEU A 149 25.61 -2.91 -0.34
CA LEU A 149 25.76 -4.15 0.42
C LEU A 149 25.48 -3.92 1.89
N ARG A 150 26.04 -2.84 2.47
CA ARG A 150 25.80 -2.47 3.87
C ARG A 150 24.31 -2.28 4.14
N ALA A 151 23.62 -1.48 3.33
CA ALA A 151 22.19 -1.24 3.46
C ALA A 151 21.36 -2.52 3.25
N SER A 152 21.76 -3.38 2.30
CA SER A 152 21.10 -4.66 2.05
C SER A 152 21.22 -5.61 3.24
N ALA A 153 22.40 -5.68 3.87
CA ALA A 153 22.63 -6.45 5.08
C ALA A 153 21.82 -5.92 6.27
N MET A 154 21.73 -4.59 6.44
CA MET A 154 20.88 -3.94 7.44
C MET A 154 19.41 -4.33 7.27
N VAL A 155 18.89 -4.32 6.03
CA VAL A 155 17.50 -4.74 5.74
C VAL A 155 17.23 -6.18 6.15
N ASN A 156 18.16 -7.10 5.86
CA ASN A 156 17.99 -8.50 6.24
C ASN A 156 18.09 -8.71 7.75
N LEU A 157 19.03 -8.04 8.43
CA LEU A 157 19.15 -8.07 9.88
C LEU A 157 17.90 -7.50 10.56
N ALA A 158 17.36 -6.40 10.05
CA ALA A 158 16.12 -5.79 10.52
C ALA A 158 14.94 -6.77 10.41
N GLY A 159 14.85 -7.54 9.33
CA GLY A 159 13.82 -8.56 9.15
C GLY A 159 13.84 -9.64 10.23
N LEU A 160 15.04 -10.05 10.69
CA LEU A 160 15.19 -11.00 11.78
C LEU A 160 14.71 -10.42 13.13
N HIS A 161 15.03 -9.16 13.42
CA HIS A 161 14.50 -8.46 14.59
C HIS A 161 12.98 -8.28 14.52
N GLN A 162 12.44 -7.88 13.36
CA GLN A 162 11.01 -7.71 13.12
C GLN A 162 10.24 -9.02 13.34
N GLY A 163 10.75 -10.14 12.87
CA GLY A 163 10.13 -11.46 13.04
C GLY A 163 10.30 -12.06 14.43
N GLY A 164 11.15 -11.48 15.28
CA GLY A 164 11.48 -12.01 16.60
C GLY A 164 12.33 -13.28 16.57
N THR A 165 12.98 -13.56 15.43
CA THR A 165 13.67 -14.83 15.20
C THR A 165 14.98 -14.96 15.99
N ILE A 166 15.55 -13.85 16.44
CA ILE A 166 16.79 -13.82 17.25
C ILE A 166 16.49 -13.88 18.76
N GLY A 167 15.35 -13.32 19.21
CA GLY A 167 15.08 -13.01 20.62
C GLY A 167 13.80 -13.60 21.22
N ALA A 168 13.19 -14.58 20.55
CA ALA A 168 11.90 -15.21 20.91
C ALA A 168 10.66 -14.29 20.85
N ALA A 169 10.84 -12.97 20.70
CA ALA A 169 9.79 -12.00 20.43
C ALA A 169 10.30 -10.90 19.49
N PRO A 170 9.42 -10.25 18.70
CA PRO A 170 9.78 -9.14 17.84
C PRO A 170 10.42 -7.96 18.57
N ASP A 171 11.52 -7.46 18.02
CA ASP A 171 12.16 -6.21 18.43
C ASP A 171 11.98 -5.16 17.32
N TRP A 172 10.81 -4.52 17.33
CA TRP A 172 10.45 -3.54 16.31
C TRP A 172 11.26 -2.26 16.39
N ASP A 173 11.75 -1.89 17.57
CA ASP A 173 12.52 -0.67 17.72
C ASP A 173 13.91 -0.86 17.06
N ARG A 174 14.57 -2.00 17.32
CA ARG A 174 15.83 -2.32 16.64
C ARG A 174 15.66 -2.55 15.13
N ALA A 175 14.57 -3.19 14.71
CA ALA A 175 14.27 -3.36 13.29
C ALA A 175 14.05 -2.02 12.59
N MET A 176 13.35 -1.07 13.23
CA MET A 176 13.11 0.25 12.68
C MET A 176 14.42 1.04 12.51
N GLU A 177 15.29 1.05 13.52
CA GLU A 177 16.61 1.69 13.44
C GLU A 177 17.40 1.22 12.22
N LEU A 178 17.50 -0.11 12.04
CA LEU A 178 18.22 -0.71 10.92
C LEU A 178 17.58 -0.40 9.56
N TYR A 179 16.24 -0.38 9.47
CA TYR A 179 15.56 0.04 8.25
C TYR A 179 15.77 1.51 7.93
N GLU A 180 15.75 2.39 8.93
CA GLU A 180 16.04 3.82 8.74
C GLU A 180 17.49 4.05 8.32
N GLU A 181 18.47 3.37 8.93
CA GLU A 181 19.87 3.44 8.53
C GLU A 181 20.06 3.01 7.06
N ALA A 182 19.46 1.89 6.65
CA ALA A 182 19.48 1.44 5.26
C ALA A 182 18.81 2.46 4.32
N ALA A 183 17.72 3.07 4.78
CA ALA A 183 16.98 4.07 4.02
C ALA A 183 17.76 5.39 3.85
N GLU A 184 18.51 5.83 4.86
CA GLU A 184 19.39 7.00 4.77
C GLU A 184 20.61 6.73 3.86
N LEU A 185 21.04 5.48 3.72
CA LEU A 185 22.01 5.04 2.68
C LEU A 185 21.40 4.99 1.27
N GLY A 186 20.13 5.39 1.10
CA GLY A 186 19.46 5.48 -0.19
C GLY A 186 18.79 4.19 -0.67
N LEU A 187 18.76 3.13 0.14
CA LEU A 187 18.13 1.88 -0.25
C LEU A 187 16.60 1.97 -0.19
N ALA A 188 15.95 1.92 -1.35
CA ALA A 188 14.49 1.98 -1.47
C ALA A 188 13.78 0.87 -0.67
N MET A 189 14.38 -0.32 -0.59
CA MET A 189 13.86 -1.42 0.25
C MET A 189 13.86 -1.08 1.74
N GLY A 190 14.86 -0.33 2.24
CA GLY A 190 14.88 0.16 3.61
C GLY A 190 13.71 1.11 3.88
N MET A 191 13.48 2.07 2.97
CA MET A 191 12.37 3.02 3.07
C MET A 191 11.01 2.32 3.09
N PHE A 192 10.82 1.35 2.21
CA PHE A 192 9.57 0.59 2.11
C PHE A 192 9.33 -0.28 3.34
N ASN A 193 10.36 -1.00 3.80
CA ASN A 193 10.23 -1.87 4.98
C ASN A 193 10.04 -1.08 6.27
N ALA A 194 10.66 0.11 6.41
CA ALA A 194 10.34 1.03 7.50
C ALA A 194 8.85 1.40 7.52
N CYS A 195 8.25 1.66 6.34
CA CYS A 195 6.81 1.93 6.27
C CYS A 195 5.96 0.72 6.66
N ASN A 196 6.32 -0.48 6.20
CA ASN A 196 5.59 -1.70 6.55
C ASN A 196 5.66 -2.01 8.05
N LEU A 197 6.84 -1.88 8.65
CA LEU A 197 7.00 -2.05 10.08
C LEU A 197 6.22 -1.00 10.86
N ALA A 198 6.21 0.25 10.39
CA ALA A 198 5.42 1.32 11.00
C ALA A 198 3.92 1.03 10.98
N ILE A 199 3.40 0.36 9.93
CA ILE A 199 2.03 -0.14 9.92
C ILE A 199 1.80 -1.18 11.01
N LEU A 200 2.68 -2.17 11.17
CA LEU A 200 2.58 -3.18 12.25
C LEU A 200 2.60 -2.52 13.63
N MET A 201 3.43 -1.49 13.82
CA MET A 201 3.50 -0.74 15.06
C MET A 201 2.22 0.07 15.33
N LEU A 202 1.65 0.73 14.31
CA LEU A 202 0.37 1.44 14.41
C LEU A 202 -0.77 0.49 14.78
N ASN A 203 -0.77 -0.69 14.17
CA ASN A 203 -1.72 -1.76 14.40
C ASN A 203 -1.66 -2.25 15.86
N ALA A 204 -0.46 -2.34 16.42
CA ALA A 204 -0.26 -2.63 17.85
C ALA A 204 -0.49 -1.42 18.77
N GLY A 205 -1.04 -0.31 18.28
CA GLY A 205 -1.40 0.87 19.06
C GLY A 205 -0.26 1.89 19.28
N ARG A 206 0.91 1.73 18.64
CA ARG A 206 2.01 2.71 18.72
C ARG A 206 1.77 3.88 17.75
N ALA A 207 0.94 4.83 18.14
CA ALA A 207 0.53 5.97 17.31
C ALA A 207 1.70 6.82 16.75
N SER A 208 2.83 6.87 17.46
CA SER A 208 4.04 7.59 17.01
C SER A 208 4.61 7.02 15.71
N ALA A 209 4.36 5.75 15.38
CA ALA A 209 4.88 5.13 14.18
C ALA A 209 4.39 5.77 12.87
N ALA A 210 3.29 6.55 12.91
CA ALA A 210 2.80 7.29 11.74
C ALA A 210 3.86 8.26 11.19
N SER A 211 4.79 8.76 12.02
CA SER A 211 5.86 9.64 11.57
C SER A 211 6.85 8.96 10.63
N TYR A 212 7.10 7.67 10.80
CA TYR A 212 7.97 6.91 9.90
C TYR A 212 7.35 6.79 8.51
N ILE A 213 6.05 6.51 8.41
CA ILE A 213 5.33 6.47 7.12
C ILE A 213 5.34 7.85 6.47
N ALA A 214 5.06 8.91 7.24
CA ALA A 214 5.08 10.29 6.73
C ALA A 214 6.47 10.71 6.22
N LYS A 215 7.54 10.21 6.84
CA LYS A 215 8.93 10.46 6.42
C LYS A 215 9.30 9.64 5.18
N TRP A 216 9.08 8.33 5.21
CA TRP A 216 9.69 7.40 4.26
C TRP A 216 8.86 7.10 3.04
N ALA A 217 7.53 7.06 3.12
CA ALA A 217 6.70 6.74 1.95
C ALA A 217 6.83 7.78 0.82
N PRO A 218 6.85 9.11 1.07
CA PRO A 218 7.06 10.09 0.01
C PRO A 218 8.46 10.00 -0.60
N ARG A 219 9.49 9.75 0.23
CA ARG A 219 10.87 9.55 -0.24
C ARG A 219 10.97 8.30 -1.11
N PHE A 220 10.41 7.18 -0.67
CA PHE A 220 10.33 5.94 -1.45
C PHE A 220 9.69 6.20 -2.82
N LEU A 221 8.49 6.82 -2.83
CA LEU A 221 7.76 7.15 -4.06
C LEU A 221 8.54 8.08 -5.00
N ALA A 222 9.37 8.97 -4.47
CA ALA A 222 10.26 9.81 -5.27
C ALA A 222 11.44 9.00 -5.83
N THR A 223 12.07 8.15 -5.01
CA THR A 223 13.20 7.30 -5.40
C THR A 223 12.83 6.36 -6.55
N ILE A 224 11.69 5.67 -6.46
CA ILE A 224 11.28 4.70 -7.49
C ILE A 224 10.86 5.33 -8.83
N LYS A 225 10.61 6.65 -8.87
CA LYS A 225 10.31 7.39 -10.10
C LYS A 225 11.57 7.78 -10.88
N HIS A 226 12.76 7.55 -10.32
CA HIS A 226 14.02 7.90 -10.97
C HIS A 226 14.34 6.91 -12.12
N PRO A 227 14.73 7.38 -13.32
CA PRO A 227 14.89 6.54 -14.52
C PRO A 227 16.01 5.48 -14.47
N GLU A 228 16.84 5.46 -13.43
CA GLU A 228 18.03 4.58 -13.33
C GLU A 228 17.84 3.36 -12.43
N LEU A 229 16.60 3.02 -12.02
CA LEU A 229 16.39 1.86 -11.13
C LEU A 229 16.90 0.54 -11.75
N PRO A 230 17.43 -0.39 -10.93
CA PRO A 230 17.79 -1.72 -11.40
C PRO A 230 16.55 -2.49 -11.90
N ARG A 231 16.57 -2.92 -13.18
CA ARG A 231 15.57 -3.80 -13.84
C ARG A 231 15.10 -5.03 -13.04
N GLN A 232 15.84 -5.45 -12.01
CA GLN A 232 15.47 -6.57 -11.13
C GLN A 232 14.20 -6.31 -10.31
N LEU A 233 13.76 -5.06 -10.20
CA LEU A 233 12.55 -4.68 -9.47
C LEU A 233 11.33 -4.41 -10.37
N ASP A 234 11.44 -4.57 -11.70
CA ASP A 234 10.40 -4.16 -12.67
C ASP A 234 9.01 -4.78 -12.40
N GLY A 235 8.94 -5.98 -11.81
CA GLY A 235 7.68 -6.62 -11.40
C GLY A 235 7.22 -6.33 -9.97
N VAL A 236 8.11 -5.82 -9.11
CA VAL A 236 7.88 -5.60 -7.66
C VAL A 236 7.59 -4.12 -7.36
N ILE A 237 8.10 -3.20 -8.19
CA ILE A 237 7.88 -1.75 -8.07
C ILE A 237 6.40 -1.40 -8.09
N PRO A 238 5.57 -1.90 -9.04
CA PRO A 238 4.17 -1.47 -9.09
C PRO A 238 3.41 -1.83 -7.80
N PRO A 239 3.47 -3.09 -7.27
CA PRO A 239 2.84 -3.42 -5.98
C PRO A 239 3.36 -2.57 -4.80
N MET A 240 4.67 -2.34 -4.70
CA MET A 240 5.23 -1.53 -3.61
C MET A 240 4.80 -0.06 -3.70
N THR A 241 4.65 0.47 -4.92
CA THR A 241 4.15 1.83 -5.18
C THR A 241 2.74 1.98 -4.66
N GLN A 242 1.86 1.04 -4.99
CA GLN A 242 0.47 1.06 -4.54
C GLN A 242 0.38 0.96 -3.02
N MET A 243 1.16 0.04 -2.43
CA MET A 243 1.21 -0.09 -0.98
C MET A 243 1.71 1.20 -0.29
N ALA A 244 2.73 1.86 -0.82
CA ALA A 244 3.23 3.13 -0.26
C ALA A 244 2.19 4.26 -0.32
N LYS A 245 1.47 4.39 -1.45
CA LYS A 245 0.35 5.34 -1.58
C LYS A 245 -0.76 5.01 -0.59
N PHE A 246 -1.11 3.74 -0.46
CA PHE A 246 -2.12 3.29 0.49
C PHE A 246 -1.74 3.60 1.94
N MET A 247 -0.49 3.34 2.35
CA MET A 247 0.00 3.68 3.69
C MET A 247 -0.09 5.19 3.97
N LEU A 248 0.25 6.03 2.99
CA LEU A 248 0.10 7.49 3.11
C LEU A 248 -1.35 7.93 3.23
N ALA A 249 -2.25 7.34 2.43
CA ALA A 249 -3.67 7.62 2.48
C ALA A 249 -4.21 7.27 3.89
N ARG A 250 -3.86 6.06 4.38
CA ARG A 250 -4.24 5.58 5.71
C ARG A 250 -3.84 6.55 6.82
N ILE A 251 -2.57 6.98 6.90
CA ILE A 251 -2.16 7.93 7.96
C ILE A 251 -2.81 9.31 7.79
N SER A 252 -3.14 9.71 6.57
CA SER A 252 -3.81 10.98 6.29
C SER A 252 -5.28 10.97 6.74
N MET A 253 -5.90 9.79 6.87
CA MET A 253 -7.25 9.66 7.41
C MET A 253 -7.34 9.76 8.93
N HIS A 254 -6.30 9.32 9.65
CA HIS A 254 -6.33 9.29 11.11
C HIS A 254 -6.26 10.71 11.69
N LYS A 255 -7.05 10.96 12.75
CA LYS A 255 -6.96 12.19 13.53
C LYS A 255 -5.55 12.30 14.12
N GLY A 256 -4.89 13.43 13.93
CA GLY A 256 -3.52 13.65 14.42
C GLY A 256 -2.74 14.63 13.54
N ALA A 257 -1.42 14.62 13.69
CA ALA A 257 -0.52 15.58 13.03
C ALA A 257 -0.51 15.50 11.49
N TYR A 258 -0.93 14.37 10.92
CA TYR A 258 -0.93 14.12 9.48
C TYR A 258 -2.32 14.14 8.84
N HIS A 259 -3.34 14.52 9.59
CA HIS A 259 -4.73 14.47 9.15
C HIS A 259 -4.98 15.36 7.91
N ASN A 260 -5.29 14.72 6.78
CA ASN A 260 -5.67 15.36 5.52
C ASN A 260 -6.55 14.40 4.68
N PRO A 261 -7.89 14.44 4.86
CA PRO A 261 -8.81 13.50 4.22
C PRO A 261 -8.85 13.62 2.69
N GLU A 262 -8.73 14.84 2.17
CA GLU A 262 -8.73 15.09 0.72
C GLU A 262 -7.47 14.53 0.06
N LYS A 263 -6.31 14.65 0.73
CA LYS A 263 -5.07 14.00 0.27
C LYS A 263 -5.21 12.48 0.28
N SER A 264 -5.89 11.92 1.29
CA SER A 264 -6.14 10.49 1.33
C SER A 264 -7.00 10.02 0.16
N LEU A 265 -8.10 10.73 -0.12
CA LEU A 265 -8.98 10.43 -1.23
C LEU A 265 -8.22 10.46 -2.57
N ALA A 266 -7.44 11.52 -2.81
CA ALA A 266 -6.63 11.65 -4.01
C ALA A 266 -5.64 10.48 -4.19
N LEU A 267 -4.96 10.08 -3.11
CA LEU A 267 -4.02 8.96 -3.15
C LEU A 267 -4.70 7.63 -3.47
N VAL A 268 -5.92 7.40 -2.96
CA VAL A 268 -6.72 6.21 -3.23
C VAL A 268 -7.19 6.15 -4.68
N GLN A 269 -7.61 7.29 -5.24
CA GLN A 269 -8.04 7.38 -6.64
C GLN A 269 -6.91 7.06 -7.65
N GLU A 270 -5.65 7.18 -7.23
CA GLU A 270 -4.49 6.80 -8.05
C GLU A 270 -4.10 5.31 -7.94
N LEU A 271 -4.75 4.54 -7.07
CA LEU A 271 -4.45 3.11 -6.87
C LEU A 271 -5.04 2.24 -7.99
N ASP A 272 -4.49 1.06 -8.19
CA ASP A 272 -5.00 0.12 -9.20
C ASP A 272 -6.20 -0.66 -8.63
N PRO A 273 -7.41 -0.52 -9.21
CA PRO A 273 -8.59 -1.22 -8.72
C PRO A 273 -8.52 -2.74 -8.91
N GLY A 274 -7.57 -3.27 -9.69
CA GLY A 274 -7.41 -4.70 -9.95
C GLY A 274 -6.92 -5.53 -8.76
N ILE A 275 -6.35 -4.91 -7.73
CA ILE A 275 -5.71 -5.62 -6.61
C ILE A 275 -6.72 -5.84 -5.47
N LYS A 276 -7.01 -7.11 -5.14
CA LYS A 276 -8.04 -7.49 -4.15
C LYS A 276 -7.84 -6.89 -2.75
N SER A 277 -6.60 -6.84 -2.25
CA SER A 277 -6.29 -6.23 -0.96
C SER A 277 -6.49 -4.72 -0.96
N GLU A 278 -6.40 -4.09 -2.13
CA GLU A 278 -6.57 -2.65 -2.29
C GLU A 278 -8.05 -2.29 -2.39
N LYS A 279 -8.91 -3.10 -3.04
CA LYS A 279 -10.37 -2.82 -3.12
C LYS A 279 -11.03 -2.56 -1.77
N ALA A 280 -10.75 -3.40 -0.77
CA ALA A 280 -11.30 -3.22 0.59
C ALA A 280 -10.73 -1.97 1.29
N ALA A 281 -9.49 -1.62 0.96
CA ALA A 281 -8.77 -0.48 1.47
C ALA A 281 -9.30 0.85 0.87
N HIS A 282 -9.58 0.88 -0.44
CA HIS A 282 -10.31 1.98 -1.09
C HIS A 282 -11.64 2.17 -0.35
N ALA A 283 -12.38 1.06 -0.17
CA ALA A 283 -13.69 1.12 0.44
C ALA A 283 -13.74 1.77 1.80
N TRP A 284 -12.81 1.36 2.65
CA TRP A 284 -12.68 1.90 3.98
C TRP A 284 -12.29 3.39 3.98
N ILE A 285 -11.41 3.83 3.07
CA ILE A 285 -10.96 5.22 3.02
C ILE A 285 -12.11 6.12 2.53
N ASP A 286 -12.75 5.75 1.42
CA ASP A 286 -13.84 6.53 0.82
C ASP A 286 -15.00 6.70 1.79
N GLN A 287 -15.33 5.63 2.52
CA GLN A 287 -16.33 5.68 3.58
C GLN A 287 -15.96 6.66 4.70
N ARG A 288 -14.72 6.65 5.17
CA ARG A 288 -14.27 7.52 6.26
C ARG A 288 -14.19 8.99 5.84
N VAL A 289 -13.82 9.27 4.59
CA VAL A 289 -13.84 10.64 4.03
C VAL A 289 -15.27 11.16 4.03
N ALA A 290 -16.22 10.37 3.54
CA ALA A 290 -17.64 10.73 3.54
C ALA A 290 -18.17 10.98 4.96
N MET A 291 -17.83 10.08 5.89
CA MET A 291 -18.17 10.25 7.30
C MET A 291 -17.63 11.55 7.91
N GLN A 292 -16.40 11.95 7.56
CA GLN A 292 -15.83 13.21 8.03
C GLN A 292 -16.44 14.45 7.37
N ARG A 293 -17.01 14.33 6.17
CA ARG A 293 -17.80 15.38 5.52
C ARG A 293 -19.18 15.51 6.16
N PHE A 294 -19.77 14.40 6.61
CA PHE A 294 -21.09 14.39 7.25
C PHE A 294 -21.08 14.71 8.75
N TYR A 295 -20.05 14.32 9.50
CA TYR A 295 -20.00 14.51 10.96
C TYR A 295 -20.07 15.99 11.43
N PRO A 296 -19.46 16.96 10.72
CA PRO A 296 -19.58 18.39 11.04
C PRO A 296 -20.93 18.99 10.66
N LEU A 297 -21.75 18.28 9.89
CA LEU A 297 -23.08 18.75 9.53
C LEU A 297 -23.92 18.87 10.80
N THR A 298 -24.41 20.08 11.02
CA THR A 298 -25.32 20.39 12.12
C THR A 298 -26.76 20.19 11.65
N GLU A 299 -27.73 20.56 12.48
CA GLU A 299 -29.10 20.55 12.01
C GLU A 299 -29.31 21.65 10.95
N PRO A 300 -29.88 21.34 9.77
CA PRO A 300 -30.18 22.36 8.78
C PRO A 300 -31.29 23.30 9.28
N ASP A 301 -31.14 24.61 9.05
CA ASP A 301 -32.10 25.64 9.48
C ASP A 301 -33.53 25.40 8.95
N GLU A 302 -33.64 24.79 7.77
CA GLU A 302 -34.90 24.44 7.12
C GLU A 302 -35.06 22.92 7.05
N ARG A 303 -36.17 22.42 7.62
CA ARG A 303 -36.49 20.99 7.62
C ARG A 303 -37.42 20.66 6.45
N SER A 304 -36.84 20.42 5.28
CA SER A 304 -37.56 19.90 4.12
C SER A 304 -36.77 18.80 3.40
N PRO A 305 -37.42 17.85 2.71
CA PRO A 305 -36.73 16.79 1.97
C PRO A 305 -35.67 17.34 1.00
N GLY A 306 -36.02 18.37 0.24
CA GLY A 306 -35.15 19.10 -0.68
C GLY A 306 -33.94 19.69 0.03
N ASN A 307 -34.14 20.30 1.21
CA ASN A 307 -33.02 20.85 1.96
C ASN A 307 -32.11 19.77 2.52
N HIS A 308 -32.64 18.65 3.00
CA HIS A 308 -31.82 17.52 3.47
C HIS A 308 -30.97 16.93 2.35
N TRP A 309 -31.53 16.74 1.15
CA TRP A 309 -30.77 16.36 -0.04
C TRP A 309 -29.68 17.38 -0.37
N ALA A 310 -30.02 18.66 -0.45
CA ALA A 310 -29.06 19.73 -0.74
C ALA A 310 -27.92 19.75 0.28
N TYR A 311 -28.25 19.61 1.56
CA TYR A 311 -27.33 19.71 2.68
C TYR A 311 -26.31 18.58 2.66
N VAL A 312 -26.76 17.34 2.44
CA VAL A 312 -25.88 16.17 2.34
C VAL A 312 -25.06 16.17 1.04
N LEU A 313 -25.67 16.48 -0.10
CA LEU A 313 -24.97 16.48 -1.39
C LEU A 313 -23.90 17.58 -1.48
N ARG A 314 -24.14 18.76 -0.88
CA ARG A 314 -23.12 19.82 -0.78
C ARG A 314 -21.90 19.37 0.01
N ALA A 315 -22.08 18.54 1.05
CA ALA A 315 -20.98 18.02 1.84
C ALA A 315 -20.05 17.10 1.04
N VAL A 316 -20.56 16.45 -0.01
CA VAL A 316 -19.78 15.61 -0.94
C VAL A 316 -19.39 16.32 -2.24
N GLY A 317 -19.50 17.66 -2.27
CA GLY A 317 -18.97 18.48 -3.35
C GLY A 317 -19.97 18.85 -4.45
N TRP A 318 -21.24 18.49 -4.34
CA TRP A 318 -22.27 18.93 -5.28
C TRP A 318 -22.60 20.41 -5.05
N ARG A 319 -22.92 21.14 -6.13
CA ARG A 319 -23.25 22.57 -6.07
C ARG A 319 -24.73 22.76 -6.34
N LEU A 320 -25.54 22.73 -5.29
CA LEU A 320 -26.99 22.91 -5.36
C LEU A 320 -27.42 24.26 -4.79
N SER A 321 -28.33 24.95 -5.47
CA SER A 321 -29.01 26.15 -4.95
C SER A 321 -29.96 25.82 -3.79
N LYS A 322 -30.54 26.84 -3.15
CA LYS A 322 -31.50 26.64 -2.06
C LYS A 322 -32.79 26.00 -2.61
N PRO A 323 -33.34 24.96 -1.97
CA PRO A 323 -34.59 24.34 -2.42
C PRO A 323 -35.75 25.33 -2.36
N GLN A 324 -36.65 25.22 -3.33
CA GLN A 324 -37.89 25.99 -3.39
C GLN A 324 -39.06 25.04 -3.63
N PRO A 325 -40.22 25.27 -3.01
CA PRO A 325 -41.44 24.57 -3.37
C PRO A 325 -41.75 24.77 -4.86
N TYR A 326 -42.02 23.68 -5.58
CA TYR A 326 -42.35 23.74 -6.99
C TYR A 326 -43.86 23.57 -7.19
N LYS A 327 -44.54 24.69 -7.43
CA LYS A 327 -46.02 24.76 -7.60
C LYS A 327 -46.75 24.12 -6.40
N ASP A 328 -48.06 23.88 -6.52
CA ASP A 328 -48.86 23.19 -5.49
C ASP A 328 -48.59 21.67 -5.43
N TRP A 329 -47.38 21.25 -5.77
CA TRP A 329 -46.97 19.86 -5.86
C TRP A 329 -46.10 19.49 -4.66
N PRO A 330 -46.10 18.22 -4.23
CA PRO A 330 -45.19 17.71 -3.21
C PRO A 330 -43.78 17.54 -3.81
N LEU A 331 -43.28 18.61 -4.43
CA LEU A 331 -42.03 18.68 -5.17
C LEU A 331 -41.25 19.90 -4.72
N GLU A 332 -39.97 19.72 -4.48
CA GLU A 332 -39.03 20.82 -4.28
C GLU A 332 -38.03 20.83 -5.43
N ILE A 333 -37.70 22.01 -5.93
CA ILE A 333 -36.73 22.21 -7.01
C ILE A 333 -35.49 22.93 -6.48
N MET A 334 -34.33 22.50 -6.97
CA MET A 334 -33.04 23.14 -6.81
C MET A 334 -32.36 23.25 -8.17
N GLU A 335 -31.40 24.16 -8.29
CA GLU A 335 -30.52 24.26 -9.45
C GLU A 335 -29.21 23.57 -9.13
N LEU A 336 -28.85 22.57 -9.93
CA LEU A 336 -27.56 21.89 -9.86
C LEU A 336 -26.59 22.54 -10.83
N ALA A 337 -25.55 23.18 -10.30
CA ALA A 337 -24.53 23.82 -11.11
C ALA A 337 -23.54 22.78 -11.68
N LEU A 338 -23.40 22.79 -13.00
CA LEU A 338 -22.40 22.07 -13.77
C LEU A 338 -21.40 23.07 -14.40
N GLU A 339 -20.35 22.56 -15.04
CA GLU A 339 -19.43 23.42 -15.80
C GLU A 339 -20.18 24.07 -16.98
N GLY A 340 -20.51 25.36 -16.84
CA GLY A 340 -21.11 26.17 -17.89
C GLY A 340 -22.63 26.06 -18.05
N ASN A 341 -23.34 25.27 -17.22
CA ASN A 341 -24.80 25.20 -17.24
C ASN A 341 -25.39 24.81 -15.88
N THR A 342 -26.71 24.93 -15.71
CA THR A 342 -27.47 24.44 -14.56
C THR A 342 -28.52 23.44 -15.00
N ILE A 343 -28.69 22.35 -14.25
CA ILE A 343 -29.73 21.36 -14.47
C ILE A 343 -30.72 21.39 -13.28
N PRO A 344 -32.03 21.33 -13.51
CA PRO A 344 -33.02 21.16 -12.45
C PRO A 344 -32.78 19.87 -11.65
N PHE A 345 -32.80 19.98 -10.32
CA PHE A 345 -32.78 18.85 -9.41
C PHE A 345 -34.06 18.88 -8.58
N PHE A 346 -34.90 17.87 -8.77
CA PHE A 346 -36.18 17.75 -8.11
C PHE A 346 -36.13 16.73 -6.97
N VAL A 347 -36.84 17.04 -5.87
CA VAL A 347 -37.10 16.09 -4.79
C VAL A 347 -38.59 15.85 -4.69
N THR A 348 -39.01 14.59 -4.71
CA THR A 348 -40.43 14.18 -4.74
C THR A 348 -40.80 13.29 -3.54
N GLU A 349 -42.06 13.34 -3.12
CA GLU A 349 -42.62 12.38 -2.16
C GLU A 349 -42.78 10.96 -2.75
N THR A 350 -42.70 10.81 -4.08
CA THR A 350 -42.88 9.52 -4.76
C THR A 350 -41.77 8.53 -4.41
N HIS A 351 -42.17 7.27 -4.21
CA HIS A 351 -41.24 6.16 -3.98
C HIS A 351 -40.64 5.63 -5.28
N PHE A 352 -39.34 5.31 -5.24
CA PHE A 352 -38.63 4.75 -6.38
C PHE A 352 -38.54 3.24 -6.19
N PHE A 353 -38.84 2.47 -7.23
CA PHE A 353 -38.66 1.02 -7.22
C PHE A 353 -37.50 0.65 -8.14
N PRO A 354 -36.52 -0.18 -7.68
CA PRO A 354 -35.28 -0.46 -8.41
C PRO A 354 -35.44 -1.08 -9.80
N HIS A 355 -36.59 -1.67 -10.10
CA HIS A 355 -36.80 -2.47 -11.29
C HIS A 355 -37.92 -1.98 -12.19
N GLU A 356 -38.69 -0.97 -11.73
CA GLU A 356 -39.87 -0.46 -12.43
C GLU A 356 -40.07 1.02 -12.08
N LEU A 357 -40.37 1.83 -13.10
CA LEU A 357 -40.94 3.16 -12.88
C LEU A 357 -42.37 2.95 -12.37
N SER A 358 -42.67 3.36 -11.14
CA SER A 358 -44.05 3.32 -10.65
C SER A 358 -44.95 4.18 -11.55
N GLU A 359 -46.24 3.86 -11.66
CA GLU A 359 -47.20 4.67 -12.41
C GLU A 359 -47.17 6.15 -11.99
N SER A 360 -46.98 6.40 -10.68
CA SER A 360 -46.82 7.76 -10.14
C SER A 360 -45.58 8.47 -10.65
N LEU A 361 -44.48 7.75 -10.86
CA LEU A 361 -43.22 8.30 -11.35
C LEU A 361 -43.26 8.52 -12.87
N ALA A 362 -43.92 7.62 -13.62
CA ALA A 362 -44.19 7.81 -15.05
C ALA A 362 -45.09 9.03 -15.29
N GLY A 363 -46.17 9.19 -14.53
CA GLY A 363 -47.03 10.37 -14.62
C GLY A 363 -46.32 11.67 -14.23
N LEU A 364 -45.40 11.63 -13.26
CA LEU A 364 -44.55 12.77 -12.90
C LEU A 364 -43.61 13.14 -14.05
N LYS A 365 -42.95 12.16 -14.66
CA LYS A 365 -42.09 12.36 -15.84
C LYS A 365 -42.85 13.04 -16.97
N ASP A 366 -43.98 12.47 -17.40
CA ASP A 366 -44.74 12.98 -18.55
C ASP A 366 -45.21 14.43 -18.31
N ARG A 367 -45.50 14.78 -17.05
CA ARG A 367 -45.83 16.16 -16.68
C ARG A 367 -44.63 17.09 -16.70
N LEU A 368 -43.47 16.69 -16.19
CA LEU A 368 -42.25 17.51 -16.27
C LEU A 368 -41.84 17.77 -17.72
N GLU A 369 -41.95 16.77 -18.58
CA GLU A 369 -41.74 16.90 -20.03
C GLU A 369 -42.75 17.86 -20.67
N ALA A 370 -44.04 17.74 -20.33
CA ALA A 370 -45.07 18.68 -20.81
C ALA A 370 -44.84 20.13 -20.35
N GLU A 371 -44.11 20.32 -19.25
CA GLU A 371 -43.71 21.63 -18.72
C GLU A 371 -42.38 22.14 -19.30
N GLY A 372 -41.74 21.37 -20.20
CA GLY A 372 -40.53 21.76 -20.92
C GLY A 372 -39.21 21.38 -20.25
N PHE A 373 -39.23 20.46 -19.28
CA PHE A 373 -38.01 19.93 -18.68
C PHE A 373 -37.50 18.70 -19.45
N ASP A 374 -36.57 18.94 -20.37
CA ASP A 374 -35.98 17.89 -21.21
C ASP A 374 -34.73 17.23 -20.59
N GLU A 375 -34.17 17.85 -19.53
CA GLU A 375 -33.03 17.34 -18.77
C GLU A 375 -33.19 17.70 -17.29
N TYR A 376 -33.20 16.70 -16.39
CA TYR A 376 -33.32 16.92 -14.94
C TYR A 376 -32.84 15.72 -14.12
N PHE A 377 -32.48 16.01 -12.87
CA PHE A 377 -32.32 15.01 -11.82
C PHE A 377 -33.59 14.92 -10.97
N LEU A 378 -33.94 13.71 -10.54
CA LEU A 378 -35.06 13.49 -9.64
C LEU A 378 -34.66 12.52 -8.51
N ALA A 379 -34.93 12.91 -7.28
CA ALA A 379 -34.59 12.15 -6.08
C ALA A 379 -35.84 11.94 -5.18
N PRO A 380 -35.96 10.80 -4.49
CA PRO A 380 -37.09 10.57 -3.59
C PRO A 380 -36.85 11.21 -2.22
N ARG A 381 -37.91 11.56 -1.50
CA ARG A 381 -37.82 12.03 -0.11
C ARG A 381 -37.02 11.08 0.76
N ILE A 382 -37.31 9.79 0.69
CA ILE A 382 -36.61 8.75 1.44
C ILE A 382 -35.52 8.20 0.53
N ALA A 383 -34.27 8.52 0.87
CA ALA A 383 -33.10 8.31 0.04
C ALA A 383 -32.51 6.90 0.13
N VAL A 384 -33.33 5.88 0.41
CA VAL A 384 -32.89 4.48 0.48
C VAL A 384 -33.77 3.58 -0.36
N ASN A 385 -33.13 2.74 -1.16
CA ASN A 385 -33.72 1.61 -1.86
C ASN A 385 -32.91 0.34 -1.58
N GLN A 386 -33.55 -0.80 -1.82
CA GLN A 386 -32.94 -2.12 -1.71
C GLN A 386 -33.16 -2.90 -3.01
N ASP A 387 -32.10 -3.50 -3.55
CA ASP A 387 -32.19 -4.32 -4.76
C ASP A 387 -32.60 -5.78 -4.50
N ARG A 388 -32.72 -6.58 -5.56
CA ARG A 388 -33.02 -8.03 -5.47
C ARG A 388 -31.99 -8.84 -4.67
N GLU A 389 -30.75 -8.36 -4.57
CA GLU A 389 -29.67 -9.00 -3.82
C GLU A 389 -29.58 -8.47 -2.38
N LYS A 390 -30.56 -7.65 -1.95
CA LYS A 390 -30.64 -7.01 -0.63
C LYS A 390 -29.56 -5.95 -0.37
N ARG A 391 -28.87 -5.47 -1.41
CA ARG A 391 -27.94 -4.35 -1.31
C ARG A 391 -28.71 -3.04 -1.22
N PHE A 392 -28.28 -2.16 -0.33
CA PHE A 392 -28.89 -0.84 -0.13
C PHE A 392 -28.22 0.21 -1.02
N PHE A 393 -29.00 1.16 -1.52
CA PHE A 393 -28.44 2.29 -2.26
C PHE A 393 -29.26 3.57 -2.19
N THR A 394 -28.61 4.70 -2.53
CA THR A 394 -29.26 6.03 -2.68
C THR A 394 -29.68 6.23 -4.14
N PRO A 395 -30.97 6.09 -4.50
CA PRO A 395 -31.41 6.19 -5.89
C PRO A 395 -31.54 7.65 -6.34
N VAL A 396 -31.11 7.93 -7.56
CA VAL A 396 -31.41 9.16 -8.30
C VAL A 396 -31.75 8.81 -9.74
N LEU A 397 -32.73 9.51 -10.32
CA LEU A 397 -33.09 9.40 -11.73
C LEU A 397 -32.48 10.56 -12.49
N LEU A 398 -31.83 10.26 -13.61
CA LEU A 398 -31.45 11.23 -14.62
C LEU A 398 -32.39 11.07 -15.79
N HIS A 399 -33.16 12.11 -16.09
CA HIS A 399 -33.89 12.23 -17.34
C HIS A 399 -33.10 13.11 -18.29
N ARG A 400 -32.84 12.64 -19.50
CA ARG A 400 -32.15 13.40 -20.54
C ARG A 400 -32.52 12.85 -21.91
N GLU A 401 -32.84 13.74 -22.85
CA GLU A 401 -33.06 13.38 -24.26
C GLU A 401 -34.13 12.27 -24.43
N GLY A 402 -35.20 12.32 -23.62
CA GLY A 402 -36.29 11.34 -23.64
C GLY A 402 -35.96 9.99 -23.01
N GLN A 403 -34.75 9.81 -22.48
CA GLN A 403 -34.35 8.62 -21.73
C GLN A 403 -34.34 8.91 -20.23
N THR A 404 -34.87 7.96 -19.46
CA THR A 404 -34.85 8.02 -18.00
C THR A 404 -34.02 6.86 -17.47
N THR A 405 -32.92 7.18 -16.80
CA THR A 405 -31.99 6.21 -16.25
C THR A 405 -31.92 6.37 -14.74
N MET A 406 -32.17 5.29 -14.02
CA MET A 406 -31.93 5.24 -12.58
C MET A 406 -30.49 4.87 -12.32
N THR A 407 -29.87 5.59 -11.39
CA THR A 407 -28.51 5.35 -10.93
C THR A 407 -28.42 5.56 -9.42
N SER A 408 -27.24 5.36 -8.85
CA SER A 408 -26.99 5.62 -7.44
C SER A 408 -26.03 6.79 -7.26
N VAL A 409 -26.25 7.58 -6.20
CA VAL A 409 -25.28 8.60 -5.78
C VAL A 409 -24.31 7.98 -4.78
N ASN A 410 -23.01 8.22 -4.98
CA ASN A 410 -21.96 7.87 -4.04
C ASN A 410 -21.06 9.09 -3.76
N ASN A 411 -20.11 8.95 -2.85
CA ASN A 411 -19.28 10.06 -2.36
C ASN A 411 -18.17 10.51 -3.33
N GLU A 412 -17.92 9.75 -4.40
CA GLU A 412 -16.86 9.99 -5.38
C GLU A 412 -17.40 10.58 -6.69
N MET A 413 -18.69 10.42 -6.95
CA MET A 413 -19.32 10.84 -8.20
C MET A 413 -19.89 12.25 -8.08
N LEU A 414 -19.25 13.17 -8.79
CA LEU A 414 -19.83 14.45 -9.16
C LEU A 414 -20.93 14.26 -10.21
N PRO A 415 -21.91 15.17 -10.29
CA PRO A 415 -23.00 15.10 -11.26
C PRO A 415 -22.55 14.86 -12.71
N ALA A 416 -21.46 15.50 -13.13
CA ALA A 416 -20.91 15.37 -14.48
C ALA A 416 -20.45 13.95 -14.80
N GLN A 417 -19.90 13.23 -13.81
CA GLN A 417 -19.48 11.84 -13.97
C GLN A 417 -20.67 10.90 -14.12
N ILE A 418 -21.75 11.16 -13.37
CA ILE A 418 -23.02 10.41 -13.49
C ILE A 418 -23.59 10.58 -14.90
N ILE A 419 -23.69 11.82 -15.38
CA ILE A 419 -24.19 12.12 -16.73
C ILE A 419 -23.34 11.40 -17.78
N ALA A 420 -22.01 11.52 -17.70
CA ALA A 420 -21.10 10.93 -18.67
C ALA A 420 -21.20 9.39 -18.69
N GLY A 421 -21.34 8.73 -17.54
CA GLY A 421 -21.50 7.28 -17.49
C GLY A 421 -22.85 6.81 -18.04
N VAL A 422 -23.94 7.56 -17.80
CA VAL A 422 -25.25 7.27 -18.41
C VAL A 422 -25.15 7.41 -19.93
N SER A 423 -24.53 8.47 -20.44
CA SER A 423 -24.33 8.67 -21.89
C SER A 423 -23.47 7.59 -22.55
N ARG A 424 -22.53 6.98 -21.81
CA ARG A 424 -21.71 5.85 -22.31
C ARG A 424 -22.45 4.50 -22.24
N GLY A 425 -23.68 4.46 -21.73
CA GLY A 425 -24.42 3.21 -21.53
C GLY A 425 -23.82 2.33 -20.43
N GLU A 426 -22.96 2.89 -19.58
CA GLU A 426 -22.32 2.17 -18.47
C GLU A 426 -23.33 1.84 -17.37
N TYR A 427 -24.48 2.52 -17.36
CA TYR A 427 -25.58 2.27 -16.44
C TYR A 427 -26.81 1.79 -17.24
N SER A 428 -27.05 0.48 -17.24
CA SER A 428 -28.25 -0.11 -17.88
C SER A 428 -29.31 -0.44 -16.82
N PHE A 429 -30.17 0.54 -16.54
CA PHE A 429 -31.27 0.53 -15.55
C PHE A 429 -30.89 0.21 -14.09
N PHE A 430 -29.74 -0.42 -13.82
CA PHE A 430 -29.25 -0.77 -12.49
C PHE A 430 -27.80 -1.35 -12.54
N ASP A 431 -26.80 -0.62 -12.05
CA ASP A 431 -25.50 -1.20 -11.63
C ASP A 431 -25.16 -0.72 -10.21
N PRO A 432 -25.36 -1.58 -9.19
CA PRO A 432 -25.08 -1.27 -7.79
C PRO A 432 -23.64 -1.64 -7.41
N GLY A 433 -22.69 -1.69 -8.35
CA GLY A 433 -21.29 -2.11 -8.13
C GLY A 433 -20.57 -1.46 -6.95
N ASN A 434 -21.17 -0.44 -6.32
CA ASN A 434 -20.73 0.29 -5.14
C ASN A 434 -21.84 0.50 -4.08
N GLY A 435 -22.70 -0.51 -3.83
CA GLY A 435 -23.83 -0.43 -2.89
C GLY A 435 -23.48 0.11 -1.50
N ASP A 436 -22.33 -0.26 -0.95
CA ASP A 436 -21.92 0.10 0.41
C ASP A 436 -21.71 1.61 0.63
N TYR A 437 -21.29 2.37 -0.40
CA TYR A 437 -20.97 3.79 -0.25
C TYR A 437 -22.19 4.70 -0.34
N SER A 438 -23.14 4.32 -1.18
CA SER A 438 -24.40 5.05 -1.36
C SER A 438 -25.28 4.94 -0.11
N ALA A 439 -25.10 3.92 0.73
CA ALA A 439 -25.81 3.76 1.98
C ALA A 439 -25.53 4.89 3.00
N LEU A 440 -24.33 5.49 2.99
CA LEU A 440 -24.03 6.61 3.91
C LEU A 440 -24.84 7.86 3.59
N ILE A 441 -24.98 8.20 2.30
CA ILE A 441 -25.80 9.32 1.85
C ILE A 441 -27.27 9.05 2.22
N SER A 442 -27.75 7.81 2.03
CA SER A 442 -29.08 7.38 2.46
C SER A 442 -29.29 7.60 3.95
N ILE A 443 -28.35 7.12 4.77
CA ILE A 443 -28.42 7.23 6.23
C ILE A 443 -28.44 8.70 6.64
N ALA A 444 -27.57 9.53 6.07
CA ALA A 444 -27.49 10.95 6.40
C ALA A 444 -28.81 11.67 6.08
N ILE A 445 -29.34 11.53 4.86
CA ILE A 445 -30.58 12.19 4.44
C ILE A 445 -31.76 11.68 5.28
N ASN A 446 -31.85 10.37 5.51
CA ASN A 446 -32.96 9.79 6.27
C ASN A 446 -32.90 10.14 7.77
N THR A 447 -31.70 10.30 8.34
CA THR A 447 -31.53 10.82 9.71
C THR A 447 -32.10 12.23 9.83
N LEU A 448 -31.75 13.11 8.89
CA LEU A 448 -32.26 14.48 8.85
C LEU A 448 -33.79 14.49 8.64
N ASN A 449 -34.32 13.62 7.78
CA ASN A 449 -35.77 13.45 7.58
C ASN A 449 -36.51 13.03 8.86
N GLN A 450 -35.86 12.33 9.78
CA GLN A 450 -36.40 11.97 11.09
C GLN A 450 -36.25 13.09 12.13
N GLY A 451 -35.67 14.24 11.75
CA GLY A 451 -35.44 15.36 12.64
C GLY A 451 -34.29 15.16 13.63
N LEU A 452 -33.40 14.20 13.34
CA LEU A 452 -32.23 13.87 14.14
C LEU A 452 -30.99 14.63 13.64
N SER A 453 -30.06 14.91 14.54
CA SER A 453 -28.77 15.53 14.20
C SER A 453 -27.75 14.48 13.74
N LEU A 454 -26.95 14.83 12.74
CA LEU A 454 -25.79 14.04 12.32
C LEU A 454 -24.62 14.19 13.32
N ALA A 455 -24.56 15.32 14.04
CA ALA A 455 -23.56 15.59 15.07
C ALA A 455 -23.98 14.96 16.42
N GLY A 456 -23.25 13.93 16.85
CA GLY A 456 -23.38 13.36 18.20
C GLY A 456 -24.63 12.51 18.47
N GLY A 457 -25.48 12.27 17.47
CA GLY A 457 -26.75 11.53 17.63
C GLY A 457 -26.91 10.26 16.79
N VAL A 458 -26.12 10.08 15.72
CA VAL A 458 -26.13 8.82 14.97
C VAL A 458 -25.08 7.90 15.60
N ASP A 459 -25.53 6.95 16.43
CA ASP A 459 -24.70 5.84 16.82
C ASP A 459 -24.50 4.92 15.60
N LEU A 460 -23.53 5.28 14.76
CA LEU A 460 -23.11 4.46 13.61
C LEU A 460 -22.46 3.14 14.05
N LYS A 461 -22.35 2.88 15.36
CA LYS A 461 -21.99 1.57 15.93
C LYS A 461 -23.22 0.73 16.27
N ALA A 462 -24.43 1.26 16.17
CA ALA A 462 -25.65 0.49 16.42
C ALA A 462 -25.85 -0.51 15.27
N PRO A 463 -25.87 -1.84 15.49
CA PRO A 463 -25.65 -2.89 14.49
C PRO A 463 -26.60 -2.86 13.27
N THR A 464 -27.72 -2.15 13.36
CA THR A 464 -28.75 -2.06 12.32
C THR A 464 -29.53 -0.76 12.41
N TRP A 465 -29.75 -0.10 11.27
CA TRP A 465 -30.66 1.03 11.12
C TRP A 465 -31.98 0.56 10.50
N GLU A 466 -33.12 0.85 11.13
CA GLU A 466 -34.44 0.52 10.55
C GLU A 466 -34.97 1.70 9.72
N VAL A 467 -35.07 1.52 8.40
CA VAL A 467 -35.72 2.49 7.49
C VAL A 467 -36.76 1.75 6.65
N ARG A 468 -38.03 2.15 6.73
CA ARG A 468 -39.17 1.47 6.05
C ARG A 468 -39.31 -0.02 6.40
N GLY A 469 -38.98 -0.41 7.63
CA GLY A 469 -38.98 -1.82 8.04
C GLY A 469 -37.80 -2.63 7.48
N TRP A 470 -36.84 -1.98 6.82
CA TRP A 470 -35.59 -2.60 6.40
C TRP A 470 -34.50 -2.37 7.43
N ASN A 471 -33.84 -3.44 7.86
CA ASN A 471 -32.63 -3.37 8.67
C ASN A 471 -31.44 -3.14 7.74
N ILE A 472 -30.96 -1.90 7.67
CA ILE A 472 -29.71 -1.53 7.02
C ILE A 472 -28.58 -1.95 7.97
N PRO A 473 -27.76 -2.96 7.64
CA PRO A 473 -26.66 -3.39 8.48
C PRO A 473 -25.68 -2.23 8.62
N THR A 474 -25.32 -1.87 9.86
CA THR A 474 -24.18 -0.95 10.05
C THR A 474 -22.87 -1.66 9.87
N ASP A 475 -22.83 -2.97 9.60
CA ASP A 475 -21.64 -3.70 9.16
C ASP A 475 -21.05 -3.13 7.87
N ILE A 476 -21.81 -2.30 7.15
CA ILE A 476 -21.29 -1.43 6.08
C ILE A 476 -20.32 -0.38 6.66
N ALA A 477 -20.56 0.15 7.87
CA ALA A 477 -19.73 1.06 8.69
C ALA A 477 -18.82 0.37 9.72
N THR A 478 -19.11 -0.89 10.07
CA THR A 478 -18.43 -1.66 11.11
C THR A 478 -17.91 -3.00 10.62
N THR A 479 -17.67 -3.19 9.32
CA THR A 479 -16.74 -4.24 8.87
C THR A 479 -15.34 -3.84 9.33
N THR A 480 -15.12 -4.12 10.62
CA THR A 480 -13.90 -4.67 11.18
C THR A 480 -13.41 -5.76 10.24
N TYR A 481 -12.69 -5.37 9.20
CA TYR A 481 -11.39 -5.96 9.02
C TYR A 481 -10.49 -5.24 9.98
N ASP A 482 -10.29 -5.90 11.12
CA ASP A 482 -9.08 -5.80 11.91
C ASP A 482 -7.87 -5.93 10.96
N CYS A 483 -7.49 -4.81 10.36
CA CYS A 483 -6.14 -4.54 9.91
C CYS A 483 -5.49 -3.54 10.89
N PHE A 484 -5.82 -3.72 12.17
CA PHE A 484 -4.88 -3.52 13.27
C PHE A 484 -4.08 -4.82 13.38
#